data_AF-Q8EW62-F1
#
_entry.id   AF-Q8EW62-F1
#
_cell.length_a   1.000
_cell.length_b   1.000
_cell.length_c   1.000
_cell.angle_alpha   90.00
_cell.angle_beta   90.00
_cell.angle_gamma   90.00
#
_symmetry.space_group_name_H-M   'P 1'
#
loop_
_entity.id
_entity.type
_entity.pdbx_description
1 polymer ?
#
loop_
_entity_poly.entity_id
_entity_poly.type
_entity_poly.pdbx_seq_one_letter_code
_entity_poly.pdbx_strand_id
1 'polypeptide(L)'
;MQNNLKKSIKTTNAESTNKNLYYDSFNGNMKTSVFINRIRDSQTVNLKDYSEKVIDYYIDQETNERVKTVKFKAKSIEGNIMIRENNPSPDILEEILKQLKTISSDVSELKTDVAQLKTDMVEVKADIVELKTDVAQLKTDMVEVKADIVELKTDVSQLKKDVSRIMKCPTIVRELAEID
;
A
#
# COMPACT_ATOMS: atom_id res chain seq x y z
N MET A 1 -17.91 0.94 26.89
CA MET A 1 -16.54 0.46 27.09
C MET A 1 -16.04 1.02 28.42
N GLN A 2 -15.82 0.16 29.42
CA GLN A 2 -15.33 0.59 30.73
C GLN A 2 -13.83 0.91 30.63
N ASN A 3 -13.47 2.19 30.81
CA ASN A 3 -12.09 2.64 30.93
C ASN A 3 -11.49 2.12 32.24
N ASN A 4 -10.91 0.93 32.19
CA ASN A 4 -10.11 0.38 33.28
C ASN A 4 -8.75 1.10 33.34
N LEU A 5 -8.72 2.32 33.89
CA LEU A 5 -7.47 2.95 34.30
C LEU A 5 -6.87 2.10 35.43
N LYS A 6 -5.89 1.25 35.10
CA LYS A 6 -5.03 0.59 36.09
C LYS A 6 -4.12 1.64 36.74
N LYS A 7 -4.60 2.31 37.79
CA LYS A 7 -3.76 3.17 38.64
C LYS A 7 -2.88 2.31 39.53
N SER A 8 -1.66 2.00 39.11
CA SER A 8 -0.64 1.48 40.02
C SER A 8 0.01 2.65 40.77
N ILE A 9 -0.29 2.81 42.05
CA ILE A 9 0.32 3.84 42.88
C ILE A 9 1.65 3.30 43.41
N LYS A 10 2.78 3.79 42.87
CA LYS A 10 4.09 3.66 43.52
C LYS A 10 4.40 5.01 44.20
N THR A 11 4.39 5.02 45.53
CA THR A 11 4.82 6.16 46.34
C THR A 11 6.26 5.95 46.78
N THR A 12 7.17 6.83 46.38
CA THR A 12 8.49 6.99 47.02
C THR A 12 8.41 8.20 47.94
N ASN A 13 8.25 7.95 49.25
CA ASN A 13 8.50 8.97 50.26
C ASN A 13 9.94 8.85 50.73
N ALA A 14 10.66 9.97 50.69
CA ALA A 14 11.87 10.16 51.46
C ALA A 14 11.54 9.96 52.95
N GLU A 15 12.42 9.22 53.64
CA GLU A 15 12.43 9.05 55.10
C GLU A 15 11.24 8.30 55.71
N SER A 16 11.09 7.02 55.38
CA SER A 16 10.69 6.02 56.37
C SER A 16 11.07 4.63 55.87
N THR A 17 11.78 3.92 56.74
CA THR A 17 12.19 2.51 56.67
C THR A 17 11.57 1.69 55.53
N ASN A 18 12.45 1.27 54.65
CA ASN A 18 12.27 0.33 53.54
C ASN A 18 11.67 -1.00 54.03
N LYS A 19 10.34 -1.07 54.17
CA LYS A 19 9.58 -2.30 54.05
C LYS A 19 8.90 -2.24 52.69
N ASN A 20 9.21 -3.20 51.82
CA ASN A 20 8.50 -3.48 50.59
C ASN A 20 6.98 -3.51 50.88
N LEU A 21 6.30 -2.37 50.73
CA LEU A 21 4.86 -2.28 50.87
C LEU A 21 4.27 -2.57 49.49
N TYR A 22 4.14 -3.86 49.21
CA TYR A 22 3.31 -4.35 48.12
C TYR A 22 1.85 -4.07 48.50
N TYR A 23 1.33 -2.90 48.09
CA TYR A 23 -0.08 -2.59 48.28
C TYR A 23 -0.88 -3.34 47.20
N ASP A 24 -1.53 -4.44 47.61
CA ASP A 24 -2.50 -5.12 46.78
C ASP A 24 -3.53 -4.10 46.24
N SER A 25 -3.71 -4.09 44.93
CA SER A 25 -4.75 -3.29 44.28
C SER A 25 -6.11 -3.69 44.85
N PHE A 26 -6.95 -2.72 45.19
CA PHE A 26 -8.29 -2.99 45.71
C PHE A 26 -9.16 -3.58 44.60
N ASN A 27 -9.36 -4.90 44.59
CA ASN A 27 -10.06 -5.63 43.53
C ASN A 27 -11.58 -5.73 43.73
N GLY A 28 -12.18 -4.88 44.57
CA GLY A 28 -13.63 -4.80 44.74
C GLY A 28 -14.20 -5.93 45.63
N ASN A 29 -15.13 -5.54 46.50
CA ASN A 29 -15.70 -6.29 47.62
C ASN A 29 -14.74 -6.61 48.77
N MET A 30 -14.90 -5.87 49.86
CA MET A 30 -14.19 -6.05 51.12
C MET A 30 -15.18 -5.95 52.27
N LYS A 31 -15.01 -6.78 53.31
CA LYS A 31 -15.79 -6.66 54.54
C LYS A 31 -15.54 -5.29 55.18
N THR A 32 -16.58 -4.63 55.67
CA THR A 32 -16.51 -3.31 56.32
C THR A 32 -15.45 -3.24 57.42
N SER A 33 -15.31 -4.31 58.22
CA SER A 33 -14.30 -4.40 59.27
C SER A 33 -12.86 -4.36 58.73
N VAL A 34 -12.60 -4.98 57.58
CA VAL A 34 -11.29 -4.96 56.93
C VAL A 34 -11.02 -3.58 56.34
N PHE A 35 -12.04 -2.94 55.76
CA PHE A 35 -11.92 -1.58 55.22
C PHE A 35 -11.59 -0.58 56.33
N ILE A 36 -12.38 -0.57 57.41
CA ILE A 36 -12.18 0.31 58.56
C ILE A 36 -10.78 0.11 59.17
N ASN A 37 -10.33 -1.15 59.31
CA ASN A 37 -8.98 -1.42 59.82
C ASN A 37 -7.88 -0.88 58.89
N ARG A 38 -8.09 -0.93 57.56
CA ARG A 38 -7.12 -0.44 56.58
C ARG A 38 -7.00 1.08 56.56
N ILE A 39 -8.08 1.79 56.87
CA ILE A 39 -8.09 3.27 56.86
C ILE A 39 -7.95 3.90 58.25
N ARG A 40 -7.90 3.09 59.33
CA ARG A 40 -7.94 3.57 60.72
C ARG A 40 -6.92 4.67 61.03
N ASP A 41 -5.71 4.51 60.49
CA ASP A 41 -4.59 5.42 60.72
C ASP A 41 -4.31 6.34 59.51
N SER A 42 -5.27 6.41 58.57
CA SER A 42 -5.14 7.27 57.39
C SER A 42 -5.38 8.73 57.74
N GLN A 43 -4.58 9.62 57.15
CA GLN A 43 -4.83 11.06 57.20
C GLN A 43 -5.95 11.42 56.22
N THR A 44 -6.88 12.27 56.65
CA THR A 44 -7.91 12.84 55.78
C THR A 44 -7.42 14.17 55.19
N VAL A 45 -7.85 14.46 53.97
CA VAL A 45 -7.41 15.63 53.22
C VAL A 45 -8.64 16.44 52.78
N ASN A 46 -8.63 17.74 53.02
CA ASN A 46 -9.67 18.62 52.48
C ASN A 46 -9.41 18.86 50.99
N LEU A 47 -10.35 18.44 50.13
CA LEU A 47 -10.26 18.62 48.69
C LEU A 47 -10.17 20.10 48.27
N LYS A 48 -10.66 21.04 49.09
CA LYS A 48 -10.54 22.49 48.81
C LYS A 48 -9.10 22.99 48.82
N ASP A 49 -8.23 22.31 49.57
CA ASP A 49 -6.81 22.64 49.70
C ASP A 49 -5.93 21.72 48.82
N TYR A 50 -6.53 20.83 48.03
CA TYR A 50 -5.82 19.90 47.15
C TYR A 50 -5.42 20.58 45.84
N SER A 51 -4.18 20.38 45.43
CA SER A 51 -3.66 20.80 44.13
C SER A 51 -2.79 19.69 43.53
N GLU A 52 -2.80 19.58 42.21
CA GLU A 52 -1.96 18.63 41.48
C GLU A 52 -1.31 19.30 40.27
N LYS A 53 -0.10 18.86 39.94
CA LYS A 53 0.65 19.31 38.76
C LYS A 53 1.43 18.16 38.17
N VAL A 54 1.34 17.96 36.86
CA VAL A 54 2.25 17.05 36.16
C VAL A 54 3.64 17.69 36.15
N ILE A 55 4.63 16.97 36.66
CA ILE A 55 6.00 17.49 36.80
C ILE A 55 6.99 16.79 35.87
N ASP A 56 6.68 15.58 35.40
CA ASP A 56 7.58 14.83 34.51
C ASP A 56 6.81 13.74 33.74
N TYR A 57 7.45 13.23 32.69
CA TYR A 57 7.02 12.07 31.91
C TYR A 57 8.21 11.16 31.65
N TYR A 58 8.00 9.85 31.71
CA TYR A 58 8.97 8.86 31.23
C TYR A 58 8.28 7.70 30.51
N ILE A 59 9.05 6.92 29.76
CA ILE A 59 8.58 5.66 29.15
C ILE A 59 9.10 4.49 30.01
N ASP A 60 8.18 3.66 30.49
CA ASP A 60 8.52 2.43 31.21
C ASP A 60 9.21 1.47 30.24
N GLN A 61 10.46 1.08 30.51
CA GLN A 61 11.23 0.27 29.56
C GLN A 61 10.79 -1.20 29.50
N GLU A 62 10.06 -1.68 30.50
CA GLU A 62 9.52 -3.05 30.51
C GLU A 62 8.18 -3.12 29.76
N THR A 63 7.31 -2.12 29.95
CA THR A 63 5.97 -2.12 29.36
C THR A 63 5.81 -1.24 28.12
N ASN A 64 6.80 -0.39 27.82
CA ASN A 64 6.75 0.65 26.77
C ASN A 64 5.55 1.61 26.91
N GLU A 65 5.06 1.77 28.14
CA GLU A 65 3.93 2.66 28.44
C GLU A 65 4.44 4.04 28.83
N ARG A 66 3.69 5.07 28.44
CA ARG A 66 3.94 6.43 28.91
C ARG A 66 3.46 6.57 30.36
N VAL A 67 4.36 7.02 31.23
CA VAL A 67 4.07 7.28 32.63
C VAL A 67 4.27 8.77 32.91
N LYS A 68 3.32 9.39 33.61
CA LYS A 68 3.46 10.76 34.12
C LYS A 68 3.66 10.77 35.61
N THR A 69 4.51 11.66 36.09
CA THR A 69 4.67 11.97 37.51
C THR A 69 3.77 13.15 37.85
N VAL A 70 2.79 12.94 38.71
CA VAL A 70 1.92 13.99 39.22
C VAL A 70 2.32 14.31 40.66
N LYS A 71 2.78 15.54 40.87
CA LYS A 71 2.99 16.08 42.20
C LYS A 71 1.65 16.54 42.75
N PHE A 72 1.28 16.04 43.92
CA PHE A 72 0.10 16.49 44.65
C PHE A 72 0.52 17.22 45.93
N LYS A 73 -0.28 18.21 46.32
CA LYS A 73 -0.07 18.97 47.55
C LYS A 73 -1.41 19.27 48.19
N ALA A 74 -1.47 19.06 49.50
CA ALA A 74 -2.52 19.53 50.38
C ALA A 74 -1.89 20.06 51.67
N LYS A 75 -2.70 20.64 52.57
CA LYS A 75 -2.19 21.26 53.81
C LYS A 75 -1.30 20.35 54.66
N SER A 76 -1.65 19.07 54.75
CA SER A 76 -0.98 18.10 55.65
C SER A 76 -0.07 17.11 54.95
N ILE A 77 -0.12 17.03 53.61
CA ILE A 77 0.65 16.05 52.82
C ILE A 77 1.09 16.63 51.48
N GLU A 78 2.27 16.21 51.03
CA GLU A 78 2.81 16.49 49.71
C GLU A 78 3.52 15.22 49.21
N GLY A 79 3.41 14.92 47.93
CA GLY A 79 4.04 13.73 47.37
C GLY A 79 3.91 13.64 45.86
N ASN A 80 4.47 12.57 45.31
CA ASN A 80 4.43 12.28 43.88
C ASN A 80 3.67 10.97 43.65
N ILE A 81 2.84 10.94 42.61
CA ILE A 81 2.13 9.75 42.14
C ILE A 81 2.53 9.49 40.70
N MET A 82 2.94 8.26 40.42
CA MET A 82 3.15 7.78 39.06
C MET A 82 1.82 7.31 38.47
N ILE A 83 1.44 7.83 37.32
CA ILE A 83 0.22 7.46 36.60
C ILE A 83 0.59 6.95 35.22
N ARG A 84 0.26 5.67 34.95
CA ARG A 84 0.32 5.09 33.61
C ARG A 84 -0.79 5.68 32.75
N GLU A 85 -0.41 6.26 31.63
CA GLU A 85 -1.36 6.73 30.62
C GLU A 85 -1.62 5.60 29.62
N ASN A 86 -2.88 5.38 29.29
CA ASN A 86 -3.26 4.43 28.25
C ASN A 86 -3.19 5.12 26.87
N ASN A 87 -2.02 5.71 26.58
CA ASN A 87 -1.71 6.37 25.33
C ASN A 87 -0.48 5.70 24.69
N PRO A 88 -0.41 5.62 23.34
CA PRO A 88 0.78 5.12 22.66
C PRO A 88 2.02 5.91 23.07
N SER A 89 3.18 5.24 23.15
CA SER A 89 4.45 5.94 23.36
C SER A 89 4.77 6.85 22.15
N PRO A 90 5.48 7.97 22.35
CA PRO A 90 5.89 8.85 21.26
C PRO A 90 6.65 8.13 20.14
N ASP A 91 7.49 7.15 20.49
CA ASP A 91 8.29 6.37 19.53
C ASP A 91 7.39 5.55 18.59
N ILE A 92 6.33 4.93 19.13
CA ILE A 92 5.33 4.22 18.31
C ILE A 92 4.63 5.21 17.37
N LEU A 93 4.30 6.40 17.84
CA LEU A 93 3.67 7.43 16.99
C LEU A 93 4.61 7.89 15.88
N GLU A 94 5.89 8.09 16.16
CA GLU A 94 6.89 8.49 15.17
C GLU A 94 7.08 7.42 14.08
N GLU A 95 7.16 6.14 14.48
CA GLU A 95 7.28 5.02 13.54
C GLU A 95 6.02 4.88 12.67
N ILE A 96 4.82 5.01 13.25
CA ILE A 96 3.57 5.02 12.48
C ILE A 96 3.56 6.18 11.47
N LEU A 97 3.97 7.37 11.88
CA LEU A 97 4.04 8.53 10.99
C LEU A 97 5.04 8.33 9.85
N LYS A 98 6.17 7.68 10.12
CA LYS A 98 7.17 7.33 9.10
C LYS A 98 6.60 6.34 8.10
N GLN A 99 5.98 5.26 8.57
CA GLN A 99 5.34 4.26 7.69
C GLN A 99 4.22 4.86 6.85
N LEU A 100 3.40 5.75 7.43
CA LEU A 100 2.36 6.47 6.69
C LEU A 100 2.93 7.36 5.58
N LYS A 101 4.06 8.03 5.82
CA LYS A 101 4.75 8.81 4.78
C LYS A 101 5.26 7.93 3.65
N THR A 102 5.84 6.77 3.96
CA THR A 102 6.28 5.80 2.96
C THR A 102 5.11 5.31 2.12
N ILE A 103 4.03 4.83 2.76
CA ILE A 103 2.82 4.37 2.06
C ILE A 103 2.24 5.48 1.17
N SER A 104 2.23 6.73 1.64
CA SER A 104 1.76 7.86 0.84
C SER A 104 2.62 8.10 -0.40
N SER A 105 3.93 7.88 -0.32
CA SER A 105 4.85 7.97 -1.45
C SER A 105 4.57 6.85 -2.46
N ASP A 106 4.52 5.61 -2.00
CA ASP A 106 4.28 4.43 -2.84
C ASP A 106 2.94 4.54 -3.59
N VAL A 107 1.89 5.03 -2.91
CA VAL A 107 0.57 5.27 -3.53
C VAL A 107 0.65 6.36 -4.61
N SER A 108 1.52 7.36 -4.45
CA SER A 108 1.71 8.41 -5.46
C SER A 108 2.45 7.89 -6.68
N GLU A 109 3.45 7.04 -6.49
CA GLU A 109 4.20 6.39 -7.57
C GLU A 109 3.27 5.45 -8.36
N LEU A 110 2.51 4.59 -7.67
CA LEU A 110 1.52 3.71 -8.32
C LEU A 110 0.48 4.46 -9.15
N LYS A 111 0.05 5.65 -8.70
CA LYS A 111 -0.87 6.49 -9.50
C LYS A 111 -0.22 6.97 -10.79
N THR A 112 1.07 7.28 -10.75
CA THR A 112 1.84 7.72 -11.91
C THR A 112 2.03 6.56 -12.89
N ASP A 113 2.43 5.39 -12.41
CA ASP A 113 2.57 4.18 -13.23
C ASP A 113 1.26 3.78 -13.91
N VAL A 114 0.14 3.82 -13.17
CA VAL A 114 -1.19 3.53 -13.73
C VAL A 114 -1.59 4.57 -14.79
N ALA A 115 -1.20 5.83 -14.64
CA ALA A 115 -1.44 6.85 -15.66
C ALA A 115 -0.61 6.58 -16.92
N GLN A 116 0.66 6.19 -16.77
CA GLN A 116 1.52 5.83 -17.89
C GLN A 116 0.99 4.60 -18.64
N LEU A 117 0.64 3.53 -17.92
CA LEU A 117 0.06 2.32 -18.51
C LEU A 117 -1.23 2.59 -19.29
N LYS A 118 -2.03 3.57 -18.86
CA LYS A 118 -3.22 3.99 -19.62
C LYS A 118 -2.85 4.65 -20.94
N THR A 119 -1.81 5.49 -20.96
CA THR A 119 -1.29 6.12 -22.18
C THR A 119 -0.75 5.07 -23.14
N ASP A 120 0.11 4.18 -22.65
CA ASP A 120 0.70 3.10 -23.46
C ASP A 120 -0.39 2.20 -24.07
N MET A 121 -1.46 1.91 -23.30
CA MET A 121 -2.60 1.13 -23.78
C MET A 121 -3.43 1.85 -24.85
N VAL A 122 -3.42 3.19 -24.90
CA VAL A 122 -4.03 3.95 -26.00
C VAL A 122 -3.19 3.83 -27.26
N GLU A 123 -1.87 3.93 -27.15
CA GLU A 123 -0.94 3.77 -28.27
C GLU A 123 -1.03 2.36 -28.88
N VAL A 124 -0.94 1.31 -28.06
CA VAL A 124 -1.11 -0.08 -28.51
C VAL A 124 -2.43 -0.30 -29.25
N LYS A 125 -3.52 0.35 -28.80
CA LYS A 125 -4.81 0.25 -29.50
C LYS A 125 -4.78 0.94 -30.86
N ALA A 126 -4.07 2.05 -31.00
CA ALA A 126 -3.90 2.73 -32.28
C ALA A 126 -3.10 1.85 -33.25
N ASP A 127 -1.97 1.29 -32.81
CA ASP A 127 -1.14 0.39 -33.61
C ASP A 127 -1.93 -0.83 -34.10
N ILE A 128 -2.78 -1.41 -33.25
CA ILE A 128 -3.65 -2.52 -33.63
C ILE A 128 -4.65 -2.12 -34.73
N VAL A 129 -5.15 -0.88 -34.72
CA VAL A 129 -6.06 -0.38 -35.75
C VAL A 129 -5.33 -0.16 -37.08
N GLU A 130 -4.11 0.39 -37.03
CA GLU A 130 -3.26 0.55 -38.21
C GLU A 130 -2.91 -0.81 -38.83
N LEU A 131 -2.42 -1.76 -38.03
CA LEU A 131 -2.12 -3.12 -38.48
C LEU A 131 -3.33 -3.82 -39.12
N LYS A 132 -4.54 -3.61 -38.59
CA LYS A 132 -5.76 -4.16 -39.20
C LYS A 132 -6.02 -3.56 -40.58
N THR A 133 -5.72 -2.28 -40.76
CA THR A 133 -5.87 -1.57 -42.04
C THR A 133 -4.86 -2.10 -43.05
N ASP A 134 -3.59 -2.21 -42.67
CA ASP A 134 -2.54 -2.76 -43.52
C ASP A 134 -2.84 -4.20 -43.97
N VAL A 135 -3.29 -5.05 -43.04
CA VAL A 135 -3.67 -6.43 -43.36
C VAL A 135 -4.88 -6.47 -44.30
N ALA A 136 -5.81 -5.52 -44.21
CA ALA A 136 -6.92 -5.43 -45.14
C ALA A 136 -6.45 -5.01 -46.54
N GLN A 137 -5.52 -4.05 -46.63
CA GLN A 137 -4.94 -3.63 -47.89
C GLN A 137 -4.16 -4.78 -48.56
N LEU A 138 -3.30 -5.47 -47.81
CA LEU A 138 -2.55 -6.63 -48.32
C LEU A 138 -3.46 -7.75 -48.84
N LYS A 139 -4.65 -7.93 -48.25
CA LYS A 139 -5.64 -8.88 -48.76
C LYS A 139 -6.20 -8.44 -50.12
N THR A 140 -6.47 -7.15 -50.30
CA THR A 140 -6.94 -6.58 -51.56
C THR A 140 -5.87 -6.72 -52.65
N ASP A 141 -4.64 -6.32 -52.36
CA ASP A 141 -3.51 -6.43 -53.30
C ASP A 141 -3.29 -7.90 -53.72
N MET A 142 -3.42 -8.84 -52.80
CA MET A 142 -3.31 -10.27 -53.09
C MET A 142 -4.45 -10.79 -53.97
N VAL A 143 -5.63 -10.18 -53.94
CA VAL A 143 -6.73 -10.51 -54.87
C VAL A 143 -6.41 -10.00 -56.27
N GLU A 144 -5.87 -8.79 -56.39
CA GLU A 144 -5.44 -8.20 -57.67
C GLU A 144 -4.32 -9.03 -58.31
N VAL A 145 -3.26 -9.33 -57.56
CA VAL A 145 -2.16 -10.19 -58.05
C VAL A 145 -2.66 -11.55 -58.53
N LYS A 146 -3.66 -12.13 -57.86
CA LYS A 146 -4.28 -13.40 -58.31
C LYS A 146 -5.01 -13.23 -59.63
N ALA A 147 -5.70 -12.11 -59.86
CA ALA A 147 -6.36 -11.81 -61.12
C ALA A 147 -5.35 -11.65 -62.25
N ASP A 148 -4.27 -10.88 -62.04
CA ASP A 148 -3.20 -10.68 -63.01
C ASP A 148 -2.54 -12.00 -63.41
N ILE A 149 -2.31 -12.91 -62.45
CA ILE A 149 -1.78 -14.25 -62.72
C ILE A 149 -2.74 -15.07 -63.60
N VAL A 150 -4.05 -14.92 -63.45
CA VAL A 150 -5.04 -15.62 -64.30
C VAL A 150 -5.05 -15.05 -65.72
N GLU A 151 -4.96 -13.73 -65.86
CA GLU A 151 -4.84 -13.07 -67.16
C GLU A 151 -3.56 -13.48 -67.89
N LEU A 152 -2.40 -13.40 -67.22
CA LEU A 152 -1.12 -13.84 -67.76
C LEU A 152 -1.13 -15.31 -68.20
N LYS A 153 -1.79 -16.20 -67.44
CA LYS A 153 -1.95 -17.61 -67.84
C LYS A 153 -2.77 -17.74 -69.12
N THR A 154 -3.77 -16.90 -69.31
CA THR A 154 -4.61 -16.86 -70.51
C THR A 154 -3.80 -16.39 -71.71
N ASP A 155 -3.07 -15.28 -71.56
CA ASP A 155 -2.21 -14.72 -72.61
C ASP A 155 -1.12 -15.69 -73.04
N VAL A 156 -0.43 -16.31 -72.09
CA VAL A 156 0.59 -17.34 -72.39
C VAL A 156 -0.03 -18.54 -73.12
N SER A 157 -1.24 -18.94 -72.76
CA SER A 157 -1.95 -20.02 -73.45
C SER A 157 -2.33 -19.65 -74.88
N GLN A 158 -2.74 -18.39 -75.11
CA GLN A 158 -3.04 -17.89 -76.44
C GLN A 158 -1.78 -17.76 -77.30
N LEU A 159 -0.71 -17.19 -76.75
CA LEU A 159 0.59 -17.10 -77.42
C LEU A 159 1.11 -18.48 -77.85
N LYS A 160 0.97 -19.50 -77.00
CA LYS A 160 1.32 -20.89 -77.35
C LYS A 160 0.52 -21.40 -78.56
N LYS A 161 -0.77 -21.09 -78.66
CA LYS A 161 -1.60 -21.46 -79.81
C LYS A 161 -1.16 -20.73 -81.08
N ASP A 162 -0.87 -19.44 -80.98
CA ASP A 162 -0.45 -18.62 -82.11
C ASP A 162 0.91 -19.07 -82.65
N VAL A 163 1.89 -19.33 -81.77
CA VAL A 163 3.18 -19.93 -82.14
C VAL A 163 2.97 -21.30 -82.82
N SER A 164 2.10 -22.16 -82.27
CA SER A 164 1.80 -23.46 -82.89
C SER A 164 1.17 -23.32 -84.28
N ARG A 165 0.33 -22.30 -84.51
CA ARG A 165 -0.27 -22.03 -85.82
C ARG A 165 0.78 -21.54 -86.81
N ILE A 166 1.66 -20.63 -86.41
CA ILE A 166 2.76 -20.12 -87.24
C ILE A 166 3.66 -21.28 -87.68
N MET A 167 4.02 -22.18 -86.75
CA MET A 167 4.85 -23.35 -87.04
C MET A 167 4.19 -24.39 -87.96
N LYS A 168 2.89 -24.28 -88.23
CA LYS A 168 2.18 -25.12 -89.21
C LYS A 168 2.11 -24.47 -90.59
N CYS A 169 2.58 -23.23 -90.76
CA CYS A 169 2.60 -22.55 -92.05
C CYS A 169 3.76 -23.09 -92.91
N PRO A 170 3.48 -23.79 -94.03
CA PRO A 170 4.53 -24.44 -94.82
C PRO A 170 5.56 -23.45 -95.37
N THR A 171 5.12 -22.24 -95.76
CA THR A 171 6.00 -21.19 -96.29
C THR A 171 7.00 -20.71 -95.24
N ILE A 172 6.53 -20.46 -94.01
CA ILE A 172 7.39 -20.00 -92.90
C ILE A 172 8.36 -21.11 -92.49
N VAL A 173 7.90 -22.35 -92.40
CA VAL A 173 8.76 -23.50 -92.07
C VAL A 173 9.87 -23.69 -93.10
N ARG A 174 9.54 -23.51 -94.39
CA ARG A 174 10.54 -23.57 -95.48
C ARG A 174 11.56 -22.44 -95.37
N GLU A 175 11.11 -21.20 -95.18
CA GLU A 175 11.99 -20.04 -95.05
C GLU A 175 12.90 -20.14 -93.81
N LEU A 176 12.40 -20.64 -92.67
CA LEU A 176 13.23 -20.87 -91.48
C LEU A 176 14.27 -21.98 -91.69
N ALA A 177 13.96 -23.01 -92.47
CA ALA A 177 14.90 -24.09 -92.79
C ALA A 177 16.01 -23.66 -93.77
N GLU A 178 15.86 -22.50 -94.43
CA GLU A 178 16.85 -21.90 -95.33
C GLU A 178 17.76 -20.86 -94.62
N ILE A 179 17.52 -20.59 -93.33
CA ILE A 179 18.29 -19.63 -92.51
C ILE A 179 19.46 -20.30 -91.76
N ASP A 180 19.46 -21.63 -91.63
CA ASP A 180 20.61 -22.44 -91.17
C ASP A 180 21.59 -22.72 -92.32
#